data_AF-A0A3A9HTZ0-F1
#
_entry.id   AF-A0A3A9HTZ0-F1
#
_cell.length_a   1.000
_cell.length_b   1.000
_cell.length_c   1.000
_cell.angle_alpha   90.00
_cell.angle_beta   90.00
_cell.angle_gamma   90.00
#
_symmetry.space_group_name_H-M   'P 1'
#
loop_
_entity.id
_entity.type
_entity.pdbx_description
1 polymer ?
#
loop_
_entity_poly.entity_id
_entity_poly.type
_entity_poly.pdbx_seq_one_letter_code
_entity_poly.pdbx_strand_id
1 'polypeptide(L)'
;MMGKFMQRSRPPAVRKAAALLLALALGGTGSAFGAWVDWVEGGKLKIGPNGSPSVGLHALAAIGAGAEAIGVNAIAMGQSSYAKGQNSFALGLVARAEGNSSYAIGTNTKATNEGSIAIGREAESTGEISVALGFKTVAKGGYATAMGNETSAEGESSTAMGSKSKAIGNVSTAMGVESEAKGGSSVAMGYKAQTAGYASIAMGNVTRATGAASTAMGSNTLAEGNYSTAMGSSSQAKAINSLAASGGIVETAAVNSFAVGVGARAVRADSVALGSGAMADTAAGKAAFLGAGQSGAAWISTRNAVAVGNLAGNITRQITGVAAGTDNDDAVNVAQLKRAATWTIKDSQTPTPGSKVIDVSTPLVVKGDAYIKPVVNAAGLNFTLDQTKLNSQINAQVNTQVNTNPTVTGHTTDINALKGGFTVSNAAG
;
A
#
# COMPACT_ATOMS: atom_id res chain seq x y z
N MET A 1 30.67 -63.06 -46.20
CA MET A 1 30.67 -61.63 -46.56
C MET A 1 30.34 -60.81 -45.32
N MET A 2 31.13 -59.75 -45.07
CA MET A 2 30.99 -58.69 -44.05
C MET A 2 30.89 -59.12 -42.58
N GLY A 3 31.64 -58.59 -41.61
CA GLY A 3 32.59 -57.48 -41.60
C GLY A 3 32.99 -57.22 -40.14
N LYS A 4 34.08 -57.86 -39.68
CA LYS A 4 34.79 -57.44 -38.46
C LYS A 4 35.51 -56.12 -38.79
N PHE A 5 34.81 -54.99 -38.65
CA PHE A 5 35.44 -53.67 -38.70
C PHE A 5 36.28 -53.45 -37.43
N MET A 6 37.56 -53.79 -37.53
CA MET A 6 38.71 -52.97 -37.14
C MET A 6 38.48 -51.95 -36.00
N GLN A 7 38.61 -52.38 -34.75
CA GLN A 7 39.35 -51.56 -33.77
C GLN A 7 40.85 -51.67 -34.11
N ARG A 8 41.30 -50.96 -35.14
CA ARG A 8 42.74 -50.72 -35.30
C ARG A 8 43.16 -49.76 -34.20
N SER A 9 43.73 -50.29 -33.12
CA SER A 9 44.58 -49.50 -32.24
C SER A 9 45.63 -48.81 -33.12
N ARG A 10 45.59 -47.47 -33.20
CA ARG A 10 46.61 -46.72 -33.93
C ARG A 10 48.00 -47.14 -33.42
N PRO A 11 49.01 -47.31 -34.29
CA PRO A 11 50.35 -47.76 -33.89
C PRO A 11 50.89 -46.91 -32.73
N PRO A 12 51.69 -47.46 -31.80
CA PRO A 12 52.23 -46.74 -30.64
C PRO A 12 52.89 -45.40 -31.02
N ALA A 13 53.56 -45.36 -32.17
CA ALA A 13 54.17 -44.15 -32.72
C ALA A 13 53.15 -43.04 -33.07
N VAL A 14 51.97 -43.40 -33.59
CA VAL A 14 50.91 -42.44 -33.94
C VAL A 14 50.22 -41.90 -32.69
N ARG A 15 50.08 -42.71 -31.62
CA ARG A 15 49.59 -42.26 -30.31
C ARG A 15 50.57 -41.28 -29.65
N LYS A 16 51.87 -41.60 -29.69
CA LYS A 16 52.93 -40.72 -29.20
C LYS A 16 53.01 -39.42 -30.01
N ALA A 17 52.88 -39.49 -31.33
CA ALA A 17 52.89 -38.31 -32.21
C ALA A 17 51.65 -37.42 -31.99
N ALA A 18 50.46 -37.99 -31.80
CA ALA A 18 49.25 -37.24 -31.47
C ALA A 18 49.33 -36.60 -30.07
N ALA A 19 49.91 -37.30 -29.10
CA ALA A 19 50.19 -36.74 -27.77
C ALA A 19 51.20 -35.59 -27.84
N LEU A 20 52.23 -35.71 -28.68
CA LEU A 20 53.23 -34.66 -28.92
C LEU A 20 52.61 -33.43 -29.60
N LEU A 21 51.80 -33.62 -30.65
CA LEU A 21 51.10 -32.54 -31.37
C LEU A 21 50.10 -31.79 -30.48
N LEU A 22 49.35 -32.50 -29.64
CA LEU A 22 48.41 -31.89 -28.69
C LEU A 22 49.14 -31.16 -27.55
N ALA A 23 50.29 -31.68 -27.10
CA ALA A 23 51.13 -31.04 -26.11
C ALA A 23 51.80 -29.75 -26.63
N LEU A 24 52.22 -29.72 -27.90
CA LEU A 24 52.72 -28.50 -28.55
C LEU A 24 51.63 -27.42 -28.68
N ALA A 25 50.38 -27.81 -28.93
CA ALA A 25 49.24 -26.88 -29.02
C ALA A 25 48.88 -26.21 -27.68
N LEU A 26 49.36 -26.76 -26.55
CA LEU A 26 49.10 -26.27 -25.19
C LEU A 26 50.29 -25.49 -24.58
N GLY A 27 51.33 -25.17 -25.35
CA GLY A 27 52.32 -24.13 -25.03
C GLY A 27 53.52 -24.52 -24.14
N GLY A 28 53.85 -25.81 -23.97
CA GLY A 28 54.96 -26.25 -23.11
C GLY A 28 56.30 -26.49 -23.84
N THR A 29 57.41 -26.12 -23.21
CA THR A 29 58.78 -26.27 -23.75
C THR A 29 59.43 -27.63 -23.38
N GLY A 30 59.79 -28.41 -24.40
CA GLY A 30 61.05 -29.17 -24.46
C GLY A 30 61.21 -30.50 -23.72
N SER A 31 61.42 -30.51 -22.40
CA SER A 31 62.29 -31.54 -21.79
C SER A 31 61.72 -32.40 -20.66
N ALA A 32 60.47 -32.21 -20.23
CA ALA A 32 59.87 -32.98 -19.11
C ALA A 32 58.78 -34.01 -19.52
N PHE A 33 58.49 -34.17 -20.82
CA PHE A 33 57.18 -34.67 -21.27
C PHE A 33 56.91 -36.18 -21.22
N GLY A 34 57.92 -37.03 -21.00
CA GLY A 34 57.73 -38.49 -20.93
C GLY A 34 56.81 -38.96 -19.79
N ALA A 35 56.63 -38.13 -18.76
CA ALA A 35 55.77 -38.40 -17.60
C ALA A 35 54.44 -37.60 -17.61
N TRP A 36 54.22 -36.74 -18.62
CA TRP A 36 53.15 -35.73 -18.58
C TRP A 36 51.87 -36.11 -19.30
N VAL A 37 51.92 -37.03 -20.27
CA VAL A 37 50.74 -37.50 -20.99
C VAL A 37 50.80 -39.02 -21.05
N ASP A 38 49.90 -39.68 -20.33
CA ASP A 38 49.78 -41.14 -20.33
C ASP A 38 48.39 -41.56 -20.82
N TRP A 39 48.37 -42.52 -21.74
CA TRP A 39 47.14 -43.14 -22.26
C TRP A 39 46.93 -44.45 -21.52
N VAL A 40 45.91 -44.51 -20.68
CA VAL A 40 45.56 -45.76 -19.98
C VAL A 40 44.68 -46.64 -20.87
N GLU A 41 44.82 -47.96 -20.72
CA GLU A 41 43.94 -48.94 -21.36
C GLU A 41 42.46 -48.55 -21.20
N GLY A 42 41.70 -48.62 -22.30
CA GLY A 42 40.31 -48.15 -22.36
C GLY A 42 40.10 -46.72 -22.88
N GLY A 43 41.14 -46.02 -23.36
CA GLY A 43 40.99 -44.74 -24.07
C GLY A 43 40.93 -43.50 -23.17
N LYS A 44 41.39 -43.62 -21.93
CA LYS A 44 41.38 -42.54 -20.92
C LYS A 44 42.61 -41.64 -21.08
N LEU A 45 42.43 -40.33 -20.93
CA LEU A 45 43.49 -39.32 -21.04
C LEU A 45 43.92 -38.81 -19.65
N LYS A 46 45.22 -38.88 -19.36
CA LYS A 46 45.86 -38.25 -18.18
C LYS A 46 46.84 -37.18 -18.60
N ILE A 47 46.78 -36.00 -17.98
CA ILE A 47 47.78 -34.94 -18.20
C ILE A 47 48.20 -34.29 -16.88
N GLY A 48 49.50 -34.39 -16.51
CA GLY A 48 50.10 -33.64 -15.39
C GLY A 48 51.01 -34.45 -14.44
N PRO A 49 51.97 -33.80 -13.73
CA PRO A 49 53.09 -34.46 -13.06
C PRO A 49 52.75 -35.25 -11.78
N ASN A 50 51.47 -35.36 -11.40
CA ASN A 50 50.93 -36.17 -10.30
C ASN A 50 49.40 -36.35 -10.46
N GLY A 51 48.91 -36.52 -11.69
CA GLY A 51 47.49 -36.77 -11.91
C GLY A 51 47.10 -38.15 -11.38
N SER A 52 46.17 -38.23 -10.41
CA SER A 52 45.61 -39.51 -9.96
C SER A 52 44.96 -40.23 -11.15
N PRO A 53 44.98 -41.58 -11.20
CA PRO A 53 44.36 -42.27 -12.32
C PRO A 53 42.86 -41.97 -12.44
N SER A 54 42.35 -41.86 -13.67
CA SER A 54 40.93 -41.96 -13.96
C SER A 54 40.44 -43.36 -13.54
N VAL A 55 40.04 -43.51 -12.27
CA VAL A 55 39.78 -44.81 -11.61
C VAL A 55 38.38 -45.36 -11.89
N GLY A 56 37.47 -44.55 -12.43
CA GLY A 56 36.17 -45.04 -12.91
C GLY A 56 36.32 -45.93 -14.13
N LEU A 57 35.54 -47.02 -14.22
CA LEU A 57 35.53 -47.95 -15.36
C LEU A 57 35.43 -47.19 -16.71
N HIS A 58 34.75 -46.04 -16.73
CA HIS A 58 34.61 -45.15 -17.91
C HIS A 58 34.91 -43.66 -17.63
N ALA A 59 35.78 -43.31 -16.69
CA ALA A 59 36.16 -41.91 -16.51
C ALA A 59 36.88 -41.36 -17.77
N LEU A 60 36.48 -40.18 -18.27
CA LEU A 60 36.90 -39.65 -19.58
C LEU A 60 38.26 -38.95 -19.52
N ALA A 61 38.43 -38.00 -18.58
CA ALA A 61 39.65 -37.20 -18.49
C ALA A 61 39.94 -36.71 -17.06
N ALA A 62 41.21 -36.78 -16.66
CA ALA A 62 41.75 -36.14 -15.46
C ALA A 62 43.00 -35.33 -15.86
N ILE A 63 42.93 -33.99 -15.76
CA ILE A 63 43.95 -33.06 -16.24
C ILE A 63 44.33 -32.10 -15.11
N GLY A 64 45.59 -32.09 -14.69
CA GLY A 64 46.12 -31.29 -13.58
C GLY A 64 46.66 -32.14 -12.43
N ALA A 65 47.60 -31.60 -11.67
CA ALA A 65 48.18 -32.29 -10.51
C ALA A 65 47.10 -32.57 -9.45
N GLY A 66 46.96 -33.82 -9.02
CA GLY A 66 45.94 -34.26 -8.06
C GLY A 66 44.50 -34.22 -8.58
N ALA A 67 44.27 -34.02 -9.89
CA ALA A 67 42.93 -34.12 -10.47
C ALA A 67 42.42 -35.57 -10.43
N GLU A 68 41.16 -35.76 -10.05
CA GLU A 68 40.53 -37.07 -9.88
C GLU A 68 39.18 -37.14 -10.59
N ALA A 69 39.08 -38.00 -11.61
CA ALA A 69 37.82 -38.35 -12.27
C ALA A 69 37.46 -39.81 -11.93
N ILE A 70 36.47 -40.00 -11.06
CA ILE A 70 36.06 -41.30 -10.51
C ILE A 70 34.76 -41.78 -11.16
N GLY A 71 33.83 -40.88 -11.43
CA GLY A 71 32.54 -41.24 -12.01
C GLY A 71 32.64 -41.79 -13.45
N VAL A 72 31.66 -42.60 -13.84
CA VAL A 72 31.45 -42.99 -15.25
C VAL A 72 31.21 -41.72 -16.07
N ASN A 73 31.91 -41.54 -17.19
CA ASN A 73 31.86 -40.33 -18.02
C ASN A 73 32.21 -39.03 -17.28
N ALA A 74 32.98 -39.10 -16.19
CA ALA A 74 33.40 -37.91 -15.46
C ALA A 74 34.60 -37.22 -16.12
N ILE A 75 34.65 -35.89 -16.00
CA ILE A 75 35.77 -35.05 -16.44
C ILE A 75 36.21 -34.17 -15.26
N ALA A 76 37.50 -34.23 -14.92
CA ALA A 76 38.14 -33.36 -13.94
C ALA A 76 39.32 -32.61 -14.57
N MET A 77 39.28 -31.28 -14.53
CA MET A 77 40.31 -30.42 -15.11
C MET A 77 40.69 -29.30 -14.13
N GLY A 78 41.95 -29.24 -13.71
CA GLY A 78 42.46 -28.28 -12.72
C GLY A 78 43.15 -28.97 -11.56
N GLN A 79 44.08 -28.27 -10.91
CA GLN A 79 44.81 -28.80 -9.75
C GLN A 79 43.82 -29.19 -8.64
N SER A 80 43.92 -30.42 -8.16
CA SER A 80 43.02 -31.01 -7.15
C SER A 80 41.52 -30.94 -7.49
N SER A 81 41.15 -30.86 -8.77
CA SER A 81 39.75 -30.99 -9.21
C SER A 81 39.25 -32.42 -8.95
N TYR A 82 37.97 -32.58 -8.61
CA TYR A 82 37.39 -33.84 -8.15
C TYR A 82 36.01 -34.06 -8.75
N ALA A 83 35.90 -35.01 -9.70
CA ALA A 83 34.65 -35.38 -10.37
C ALA A 83 34.27 -36.82 -10.00
N LYS A 84 33.41 -36.97 -8.98
CA LYS A 84 33.01 -38.26 -8.39
C LYS A 84 31.71 -38.80 -8.98
N GLY A 85 30.74 -37.93 -9.26
CA GLY A 85 29.44 -38.38 -9.75
C GLY A 85 29.49 -38.92 -11.18
N GLN A 86 28.55 -39.79 -11.54
CA GLN A 86 28.37 -40.21 -12.93
C GLN A 86 28.04 -38.99 -13.81
N ASN A 87 28.57 -38.91 -15.04
CA ASN A 87 28.37 -37.81 -15.99
C ASN A 87 28.75 -36.42 -15.41
N SER A 88 29.62 -36.37 -14.40
CA SER A 88 30.02 -35.12 -13.73
C SER A 88 31.14 -34.36 -14.45
N PHE A 89 31.17 -33.05 -14.26
CA PHE A 89 32.17 -32.15 -14.85
C PHE A 89 32.72 -31.19 -13.80
N ALA A 90 34.01 -31.31 -13.47
CA ALA A 90 34.73 -30.42 -12.58
C ALA A 90 35.84 -29.67 -13.34
N LEU A 91 35.77 -28.33 -13.37
CA LEU A 91 36.75 -27.46 -14.02
C LEU A 91 37.21 -26.34 -13.08
N GLY A 92 38.46 -26.36 -12.67
CA GLY A 92 39.08 -25.33 -11.84
C GLY A 92 39.88 -25.89 -10.65
N LEU A 93 40.63 -25.00 -10.00
CA LEU A 93 41.40 -25.31 -8.79
C LEU A 93 40.46 -25.79 -7.67
N VAL A 94 40.61 -27.04 -7.22
CA VAL A 94 39.79 -27.63 -6.14
C VAL A 94 38.27 -27.60 -6.47
N ALA A 95 37.89 -27.64 -7.75
CA ALA A 95 36.49 -27.78 -8.16
C ALA A 95 35.99 -29.20 -7.83
N ARG A 96 34.82 -29.34 -7.19
CA ARG A 96 34.28 -30.63 -6.74
C ARG A 96 32.87 -30.87 -7.31
N ALA A 97 32.75 -31.79 -8.26
CA ALA A 97 31.49 -32.27 -8.82
C ALA A 97 31.21 -33.69 -8.30
N GLU A 98 30.47 -33.81 -7.19
CA GLU A 98 30.27 -35.07 -6.47
C GLU A 98 28.94 -35.76 -6.79
N GLY A 99 27.93 -34.98 -7.17
CA GLY A 99 26.62 -35.52 -7.52
C GLY A 99 26.57 -36.09 -8.94
N ASN A 100 25.63 -37.00 -9.21
CA ASN A 100 25.38 -37.49 -10.57
C ASN A 100 24.91 -36.34 -11.47
N SER A 101 25.39 -36.29 -12.70
CA SER A 101 25.12 -35.23 -13.67
C SER A 101 25.39 -33.81 -13.13
N SER A 102 26.36 -33.67 -12.22
CA SER A 102 26.70 -32.39 -11.59
C SER A 102 27.82 -31.65 -12.32
N TYR A 103 27.80 -30.31 -12.23
CA TYR A 103 28.75 -29.43 -12.90
C TYR A 103 29.35 -28.44 -11.90
N ALA A 104 30.67 -28.48 -11.69
CA ALA A 104 31.40 -27.57 -10.81
C ALA A 104 32.48 -26.81 -11.60
N ILE A 105 32.29 -25.51 -11.85
CA ILE A 105 33.17 -24.71 -12.73
C ILE A 105 33.66 -23.45 -12.01
N GLY A 106 34.92 -23.42 -11.62
CA GLY A 106 35.52 -22.31 -10.90
C GLY A 106 36.51 -22.78 -9.84
N THR A 107 37.15 -21.84 -9.14
CA THR A 107 38.02 -22.19 -8.01
C THR A 107 37.17 -22.49 -6.78
N ASN A 108 37.43 -23.63 -6.12
CA ASN A 108 36.75 -24.07 -4.90
C ASN A 108 35.23 -24.14 -5.05
N THR A 109 34.72 -24.55 -6.22
CA THR A 109 33.30 -24.81 -6.43
C THR A 109 32.89 -26.17 -5.88
N LYS A 110 31.63 -26.29 -5.46
CA LYS A 110 31.07 -27.56 -4.97
C LYS A 110 29.69 -27.79 -5.57
N ALA A 111 29.53 -28.84 -6.34
CA ALA A 111 28.25 -29.35 -6.83
C ALA A 111 28.07 -30.77 -6.27
N THR A 112 27.33 -30.91 -5.17
CA THR A 112 27.42 -32.12 -4.32
C THR A 112 26.28 -33.12 -4.49
N ASN A 113 25.14 -32.68 -5.03
CA ASN A 113 23.95 -33.51 -5.21
C ASN A 113 23.58 -33.67 -6.69
N GLU A 114 22.65 -34.59 -6.98
CA GLU A 114 22.23 -34.92 -8.35
C GLU A 114 21.76 -33.69 -9.13
N GLY A 115 22.21 -33.54 -10.37
CA GLY A 115 21.84 -32.43 -11.26
C GLY A 115 22.32 -31.05 -10.80
N SER A 116 23.08 -30.96 -9.71
CA SER A 116 23.52 -29.67 -9.18
C SER A 116 24.56 -28.98 -10.06
N ILE A 117 24.42 -27.67 -10.24
CA ILE A 117 25.32 -26.83 -11.02
C ILE A 117 25.90 -25.73 -10.14
N ALA A 118 27.22 -25.63 -10.03
CA ALA A 118 27.94 -24.59 -9.31
C ALA A 118 28.98 -23.93 -10.22
N ILE A 119 28.81 -22.65 -10.55
CA ILE A 119 29.71 -21.91 -11.45
C ILE A 119 30.14 -20.60 -10.81
N GLY A 120 31.45 -20.36 -10.69
CA GLY A 120 32.03 -19.16 -10.09
C GLY A 120 32.86 -19.46 -8.84
N ARG A 121 33.78 -18.58 -8.47
CA ARG A 121 34.69 -18.83 -7.34
C ARG A 121 33.91 -19.00 -6.03
N GLU A 122 34.15 -20.10 -5.32
CA GLU A 122 33.47 -20.46 -4.06
C GLU A 122 31.95 -20.64 -4.20
N ALA A 123 31.43 -20.94 -5.39
CA ALA A 123 30.02 -21.28 -5.56
C ALA A 123 29.72 -22.69 -5.01
N GLU A 124 28.64 -22.83 -4.25
CA GLU A 124 28.19 -24.09 -3.65
C GLU A 124 26.74 -24.40 -4.05
N SER A 125 26.55 -25.51 -4.75
CA SER A 125 25.24 -26.06 -5.10
C SER A 125 25.09 -27.41 -4.40
N THR A 126 24.31 -27.41 -3.32
CA THR A 126 24.11 -28.56 -2.43
C THR A 126 22.66 -29.03 -2.38
N GLY A 127 21.75 -28.43 -3.13
CA GLY A 127 20.43 -28.99 -3.40
C GLY A 127 20.45 -29.99 -4.55
N GLU A 128 19.45 -30.87 -4.60
CA GLU A 128 19.16 -31.65 -5.80
C GLU A 128 18.66 -30.72 -6.91
N ILE A 129 19.19 -30.84 -8.13
CA ILE A 129 18.82 -30.03 -9.31
C ILE A 129 18.96 -28.52 -9.03
N SER A 130 19.82 -28.13 -8.07
CA SER A 130 20.03 -26.73 -7.72
C SER A 130 21.09 -26.05 -8.59
N VAL A 131 21.00 -24.73 -8.71
CA VAL A 131 21.90 -23.92 -9.54
C VAL A 131 22.49 -22.78 -8.71
N ALA A 132 23.81 -22.73 -8.57
CA ALA A 132 24.54 -21.66 -7.91
C ALA A 132 25.50 -20.99 -8.90
N LEU A 133 25.30 -19.71 -9.18
CA LEU A 133 26.06 -18.95 -10.19
C LEU A 133 26.65 -17.67 -9.57
N GLY A 134 27.97 -17.50 -9.64
CA GLY A 134 28.71 -16.32 -9.22
C GLY A 134 29.66 -16.52 -8.04
N PHE A 135 30.06 -15.44 -7.36
CA PHE A 135 31.07 -15.50 -6.29
C PHE A 135 30.43 -15.75 -4.93
N LYS A 136 30.86 -16.80 -4.21
CA LYS A 136 30.30 -17.19 -2.90
C LYS A 136 28.77 -17.38 -2.92
N THR A 137 28.25 -17.83 -4.06
CA THR A 137 26.81 -18.09 -4.24
C THR A 137 26.48 -19.48 -3.70
N VAL A 138 25.37 -19.62 -2.96
CA VAL A 138 24.99 -20.87 -2.31
C VAL A 138 23.54 -21.24 -2.65
N ALA A 139 23.32 -22.40 -3.28
CA ALA A 139 21.99 -22.98 -3.49
C ALA A 139 21.86 -24.29 -2.70
N LYS A 140 21.11 -24.28 -1.59
CA LYS A 140 20.96 -25.42 -0.68
C LYS A 140 19.65 -26.19 -0.86
N GLY A 141 18.58 -25.50 -1.23
CA GLY A 141 17.27 -26.13 -1.42
C GLY A 141 17.24 -26.98 -2.69
N GLY A 142 16.48 -28.08 -2.67
CA GLY A 142 16.16 -28.82 -3.90
C GLY A 142 15.47 -27.90 -4.91
N TYR A 143 15.82 -27.99 -6.19
CA TYR A 143 15.35 -27.12 -7.27
C TYR A 143 15.64 -25.61 -7.07
N ALA A 144 16.51 -25.25 -6.12
CA ALA A 144 16.79 -23.84 -5.83
C ALA A 144 17.73 -23.21 -6.86
N THR A 145 17.53 -21.93 -7.16
CA THR A 145 18.41 -21.15 -8.03
C THR A 145 18.98 -19.95 -7.28
N ALA A 146 20.30 -19.84 -7.19
CA ALA A 146 21.02 -18.73 -6.60
C ALA A 146 21.95 -18.09 -7.65
N MET A 147 21.86 -16.78 -7.86
CA MET A 147 22.67 -16.07 -8.87
C MET A 147 23.14 -14.69 -8.37
N GLY A 148 24.45 -14.45 -8.38
CA GLY A 148 25.03 -13.15 -8.00
C GLY A 148 26.32 -13.24 -7.18
N ASN A 149 26.44 -12.36 -6.20
CA ASN A 149 27.60 -12.24 -5.33
C ASN A 149 27.12 -12.40 -3.88
N GLU A 150 27.63 -13.42 -3.18
CA GLU A 150 27.19 -13.76 -1.81
C GLU A 150 25.68 -14.04 -1.71
N THR A 151 25.08 -14.54 -2.79
CA THR A 151 23.65 -14.88 -2.88
C THR A 151 23.35 -16.23 -2.24
N SER A 152 22.21 -16.40 -1.58
CA SER A 152 21.81 -17.67 -0.98
C SER A 152 20.35 -18.05 -1.24
N ALA A 153 20.13 -19.22 -1.84
CA ALA A 153 18.80 -19.83 -2.00
C ALA A 153 18.73 -21.09 -1.11
N GLU A 154 18.09 -20.98 0.05
CA GLU A 154 18.07 -22.02 1.07
C GLU A 154 16.78 -22.86 1.05
N GLY A 155 15.65 -22.27 0.66
CA GLY A 155 14.37 -22.96 0.60
C GLY A 155 14.24 -23.88 -0.62
N GLU A 156 13.43 -24.93 -0.50
CA GLU A 156 13.07 -25.78 -1.65
C GLU A 156 12.35 -24.97 -2.74
N SER A 157 12.70 -25.18 -4.01
CA SER A 157 12.18 -24.43 -5.16
C SER A 157 12.31 -22.90 -5.01
N SER A 158 13.29 -22.43 -4.24
CA SER A 158 13.51 -21.01 -4.01
C SER A 158 14.40 -20.36 -5.08
N THR A 159 14.23 -19.07 -5.30
CA THR A 159 15.05 -18.29 -6.26
C THR A 159 15.65 -17.07 -5.56
N ALA A 160 16.98 -16.99 -5.51
CA ALA A 160 17.70 -15.83 -5.02
C ALA A 160 18.55 -15.22 -6.15
N MET A 161 18.36 -13.94 -6.48
CA MET A 161 19.13 -13.25 -7.51
C MET A 161 19.56 -11.84 -7.10
N GLY A 162 20.83 -11.50 -7.28
CA GLY A 162 21.41 -10.20 -6.90
C GLY A 162 22.29 -10.29 -5.67
N SER A 163 23.16 -9.30 -5.47
CA SER A 163 24.20 -9.35 -4.42
C SER A 163 23.58 -9.46 -3.02
N LYS A 164 24.03 -10.43 -2.24
CA LYS A 164 23.58 -10.71 -0.87
C LYS A 164 22.07 -10.99 -0.73
N SER A 165 21.40 -11.35 -1.82
CA SER A 165 19.99 -11.78 -1.77
C SER A 165 19.86 -13.14 -1.09
N LYS A 166 18.76 -13.33 -0.34
CA LYS A 166 18.51 -14.53 0.46
C LYS A 166 17.07 -15.02 0.29
N ALA A 167 16.87 -16.14 -0.38
CA ALA A 167 15.58 -16.81 -0.48
C ALA A 167 15.55 -17.99 0.51
N ILE A 168 14.98 -17.77 1.69
CA ILE A 168 15.04 -18.71 2.83
C ILE A 168 13.80 -19.60 2.88
N GLY A 169 12.62 -19.05 2.58
CA GLY A 169 11.37 -19.83 2.57
C GLY A 169 11.27 -20.79 1.37
N ASN A 170 10.54 -21.89 1.53
CA ASN A 170 10.21 -22.76 0.41
C ASN A 170 9.35 -22.00 -0.62
N VAL A 171 9.60 -22.22 -1.90
CA VAL A 171 8.93 -21.54 -3.03
C VAL A 171 9.07 -20.00 -2.95
N SER A 172 10.09 -19.50 -2.24
CA SER A 172 10.30 -18.06 -2.08
C SER A 172 11.18 -17.49 -3.17
N THR A 173 11.00 -16.19 -3.44
CA THR A 173 11.80 -15.44 -4.43
C THR A 173 12.39 -14.21 -3.77
N ALA A 174 13.72 -14.09 -3.75
CA ALA A 174 14.45 -12.90 -3.33
C ALA A 174 15.23 -12.34 -4.53
N MET A 175 14.88 -11.16 -5.02
CA MET A 175 15.56 -10.52 -6.16
C MET A 175 15.99 -9.09 -5.83
N GLY A 176 17.26 -8.76 -6.04
CA GLY A 176 17.81 -7.43 -5.74
C GLY A 176 18.83 -7.45 -4.60
N VAL A 177 19.48 -6.32 -4.37
CA VAL A 177 20.59 -6.23 -3.41
C VAL A 177 20.08 -6.30 -1.97
N GLU A 178 20.63 -7.24 -1.19
CA GLU A 178 20.24 -7.47 0.21
C GLU A 178 18.74 -7.75 0.40
N SER A 179 18.06 -8.25 -0.64
CA SER A 179 16.68 -8.73 -0.54
C SER A 179 16.61 -10.03 0.27
N GLU A 180 15.57 -10.20 1.10
CA GLU A 180 15.46 -11.35 2.00
C GLU A 180 14.00 -11.88 2.05
N ALA A 181 13.78 -13.09 1.54
CA ALA A 181 12.49 -13.75 1.52
C ALA A 181 12.41 -14.90 2.54
N LYS A 182 11.89 -14.64 3.75
CA LYS A 182 11.82 -15.64 4.85
C LYS A 182 10.54 -16.46 4.83
N GLY A 183 9.43 -15.87 4.40
CA GLY A 183 8.14 -16.56 4.36
C GLY A 183 8.10 -17.62 3.26
N GLY A 184 7.42 -18.74 3.51
CA GLY A 184 7.07 -19.69 2.45
C GLY A 184 6.21 -19.02 1.38
N SER A 185 6.43 -19.34 0.11
CA SER A 185 5.75 -18.74 -1.05
C SER A 185 5.82 -17.22 -1.10
N SER A 186 6.81 -16.59 -0.44
CA SER A 186 6.92 -15.14 -0.36
C SER A 186 7.85 -14.56 -1.43
N VAL A 187 7.65 -13.28 -1.76
CA VAL A 187 8.39 -12.58 -2.82
C VAL A 187 8.97 -11.28 -2.28
N ALA A 188 10.30 -11.19 -2.19
CA ALA A 188 11.03 -9.98 -1.83
C ALA A 188 11.81 -9.46 -3.05
N MET A 189 11.43 -8.32 -3.62
CA MET A 189 12.08 -7.75 -4.80
C MET A 189 12.51 -6.29 -4.60
N GLY A 190 13.80 -5.99 -4.74
CA GLY A 190 14.39 -4.65 -4.65
C GLY A 190 15.51 -4.53 -3.63
N TYR A 191 15.95 -3.30 -3.33
CA TYR A 191 17.02 -3.06 -2.36
C TYR A 191 16.48 -3.21 -0.94
N LYS A 192 17.02 -4.16 -0.16
CA LYS A 192 16.58 -4.44 1.22
C LYS A 192 15.07 -4.71 1.35
N ALA A 193 14.44 -5.27 0.32
CA ALA A 193 13.07 -5.75 0.42
C ALA A 193 13.05 -7.01 1.30
N GLN A 194 12.11 -7.09 2.24
CA GLN A 194 12.04 -8.17 3.23
C GLN A 194 10.62 -8.72 3.36
N THR A 195 10.48 -10.04 3.25
CA THR A 195 9.26 -10.76 3.58
C THR A 195 9.48 -11.70 4.77
N ALA A 196 8.52 -11.76 5.67
CA ALA A 196 8.49 -12.75 6.76
C ALA A 196 7.18 -13.55 6.83
N GLY A 197 6.07 -13.00 6.31
CA GLY A 197 4.79 -13.69 6.29
C GLY A 197 4.71 -14.75 5.20
N TYR A 198 3.99 -15.84 5.45
CA TYR A 198 3.61 -16.80 4.42
C TYR A 198 2.85 -16.10 3.29
N ALA A 199 3.18 -16.41 2.02
CA ALA A 199 2.58 -15.80 0.83
C ALA A 199 2.60 -14.26 0.81
N SER A 200 3.57 -13.64 1.50
CA SER A 200 3.70 -12.18 1.52
C SER A 200 4.55 -11.64 0.37
N ILE A 201 4.34 -10.37 0.00
CA ILE A 201 5.01 -9.70 -1.11
C ILE A 201 5.62 -8.40 -0.60
N ALA A 202 6.93 -8.22 -0.76
CA ALA A 202 7.63 -6.96 -0.51
C ALA A 202 8.35 -6.51 -1.79
N MET A 203 7.97 -5.38 -2.37
CA MET A 203 8.57 -4.87 -3.62
C MET A 203 8.99 -3.40 -3.52
N GLY A 204 10.29 -3.13 -3.70
CA GLY A 204 10.86 -1.78 -3.77
C GLY A 204 12.06 -1.57 -2.86
N ASN A 205 12.21 -0.35 -2.33
CA ASN A 205 13.35 0.06 -1.51
C ASN A 205 12.98 -0.01 -0.03
N VAL A 206 13.66 -0.85 0.75
CA VAL A 206 13.45 -0.97 2.21
C VAL A 206 11.96 -1.26 2.53
N THR A 207 11.36 -2.17 1.79
CA THR A 207 9.96 -2.59 2.01
C THR A 207 9.91 -3.83 2.90
N ARG A 208 8.92 -3.90 3.78
CA ARG A 208 8.78 -5.01 4.74
C ARG A 208 7.35 -5.52 4.79
N ALA A 209 7.14 -6.78 4.41
CA ALA A 209 5.85 -7.47 4.51
C ALA A 209 5.98 -8.65 5.51
N THR A 210 5.49 -8.45 6.74
CA THR A 210 5.64 -9.43 7.82
C THR A 210 4.35 -10.17 8.15
N GLY A 211 3.18 -9.62 7.80
CA GLY A 211 1.90 -10.32 7.93
C GLY A 211 1.73 -11.45 6.91
N ALA A 212 0.99 -12.50 7.26
CA ALA A 212 0.62 -13.54 6.30
C ALA A 212 -0.26 -12.96 5.19
N ALA A 213 -0.01 -13.35 3.93
CA ALA A 213 -0.65 -12.81 2.74
C ALA A 213 -0.67 -11.27 2.66
N SER A 214 0.35 -10.62 3.24
CA SER A 214 0.48 -9.16 3.23
C SER A 214 1.25 -8.67 2.01
N THR A 215 0.99 -7.43 1.57
CA THR A 215 1.67 -6.80 0.44
C THR A 215 2.24 -5.45 0.83
N ALA A 216 3.56 -5.26 0.71
CA ALA A 216 4.26 -3.99 0.91
C ALA A 216 4.95 -3.56 -0.40
N MET A 217 4.56 -2.42 -0.98
CA MET A 217 5.11 -1.93 -2.25
C MET A 217 5.50 -0.46 -2.19
N GLY A 218 6.70 -0.10 -2.67
CA GLY A 218 7.16 1.29 -2.76
C GLY A 218 8.52 1.53 -2.09
N SER A 219 8.64 2.60 -1.30
CA SER A 219 9.86 2.94 -0.56
C SER A 219 9.53 3.11 0.92
N ASN A 220 10.31 2.48 1.82
CA ASN A 220 10.08 2.49 3.27
C ASN A 220 8.65 2.09 3.66
N THR A 221 8.10 1.05 3.03
CA THR A 221 6.72 0.60 3.27
C THR A 221 6.67 -0.60 4.20
N LEU A 222 5.60 -0.69 4.97
CA LEU A 222 5.45 -1.68 6.03
C LEU A 222 4.04 -2.27 6.04
N ALA A 223 3.93 -3.57 5.78
CA ALA A 223 2.69 -4.33 5.90
C ALA A 223 2.86 -5.39 7.01
N GLU A 224 2.39 -5.09 8.22
CA GLU A 224 2.55 -5.96 9.40
C GLU A 224 1.31 -6.82 9.68
N GLY A 225 0.12 -6.34 9.33
CA GLY A 225 -1.10 -7.09 9.56
C GLY A 225 -1.28 -8.26 8.58
N ASN A 226 -1.91 -9.34 9.04
CA ASN A 226 -2.34 -10.40 8.12
C ASN A 226 -3.35 -9.85 7.11
N TYR A 227 -3.22 -10.24 5.84
CA TYR A 227 -4.04 -9.75 4.74
C TYR A 227 -3.96 -8.22 4.54
N SER A 228 -2.91 -7.56 5.07
CA SER A 228 -2.76 -6.12 4.94
C SER A 228 -2.05 -5.73 3.63
N THR A 229 -2.33 -4.52 3.16
CA THR A 229 -1.71 -3.94 1.98
C THR A 229 -1.17 -2.54 2.32
N ALA A 230 0.13 -2.32 2.14
CA ALA A 230 0.80 -1.04 2.27
C ALA A 230 1.44 -0.64 0.92
N MET A 231 0.96 0.43 0.28
CA MET A 231 1.43 0.83 -1.06
C MET A 231 1.80 2.30 -1.17
N GLY A 232 2.99 2.60 -1.69
CA GLY A 232 3.50 3.96 -1.87
C GLY A 232 4.32 4.43 -0.66
N SER A 233 5.19 5.42 -0.89
CA SER A 233 6.24 5.80 0.06
C SER A 233 5.74 5.98 1.50
N SER A 234 6.45 5.38 2.45
CA SER A 234 6.21 5.52 3.89
C SER A 234 4.85 5.01 4.40
N SER A 235 4.13 4.22 3.60
CA SER A 235 2.83 3.66 4.02
C SER A 235 3.01 2.53 5.04
N GLN A 236 2.14 2.49 6.05
CA GLN A 236 2.18 1.51 7.13
C GLN A 236 0.81 0.88 7.37
N ALA A 237 0.63 -0.39 7.04
CA ALA A 237 -0.58 -1.16 7.28
C ALA A 237 -0.33 -2.18 8.42
N LYS A 238 -0.58 -1.77 9.67
CA LYS A 238 -0.22 -2.56 10.85
C LYS A 238 -1.31 -3.53 11.33
N ALA A 239 -2.56 -3.27 10.98
CA ALA A 239 -3.69 -4.08 11.41
C ALA A 239 -4.09 -5.17 10.41
N ILE A 240 -4.80 -6.19 10.89
CA ILE A 240 -5.36 -7.24 10.06
C ILE A 240 -6.37 -6.65 9.08
N ASN A 241 -6.36 -7.13 7.83
CA ASN A 241 -7.27 -6.70 6.77
C ASN A 241 -7.28 -5.18 6.56
N SER A 242 -6.09 -4.56 6.61
CA SER A 242 -5.95 -3.11 6.47
C SER A 242 -5.32 -2.69 5.15
N LEU A 243 -5.67 -1.48 4.69
CA LEU A 243 -5.08 -0.85 3.52
C LEU A 243 -4.50 0.53 3.89
N ALA A 244 -3.19 0.68 3.72
CA ALA A 244 -2.49 1.95 3.83
C ALA A 244 -1.90 2.34 2.47
N ALA A 245 -2.17 3.54 1.97
CA ALA A 245 -1.55 3.97 0.71
C ALA A 245 -1.08 5.42 0.69
N SER A 246 -0.09 5.70 -0.17
CA SER A 246 0.46 7.03 -0.44
C SER A 246 0.86 7.79 0.84
N GLY A 247 1.51 7.10 1.78
CA GLY A 247 1.94 7.66 3.07
C GLY A 247 0.90 7.55 4.19
N GLY A 248 -0.17 6.77 3.97
CA GLY A 248 -1.17 6.46 4.97
C GLY A 248 -0.65 5.52 6.06
N ILE A 249 -1.28 5.57 7.22
CA ILE A 249 -0.93 4.77 8.39
C ILE A 249 -2.22 4.17 8.95
N VAL A 250 -2.29 2.85 8.99
CA VAL A 250 -3.31 2.11 9.72
C VAL A 250 -2.66 1.51 10.96
N GLU A 251 -3.09 1.95 12.14
CA GLU A 251 -2.51 1.50 13.42
C GLU A 251 -2.95 0.08 13.76
N THR A 252 -2.20 -0.61 14.63
CA THR A 252 -2.41 -2.05 14.94
C THR A 252 -3.82 -2.39 15.41
N ALA A 253 -4.48 -1.49 16.16
CA ALA A 253 -5.85 -1.68 16.65
C ALA A 253 -6.93 -1.45 15.58
N ALA A 254 -6.57 -0.91 14.42
CA ALA A 254 -7.48 -0.52 13.35
C ALA A 254 -7.74 -1.67 12.36
N VAL A 255 -8.30 -2.78 12.86
CA VAL A 255 -8.70 -3.93 12.02
C VAL A 255 -9.72 -3.50 10.97
N ASN A 256 -9.68 -4.09 9.77
CA ASN A 256 -10.60 -3.76 8.66
C ASN A 256 -10.58 -2.27 8.24
N SER A 257 -9.46 -1.57 8.45
CA SER A 257 -9.41 -0.12 8.28
C SER A 257 -8.57 0.32 7.09
N PHE A 258 -8.81 1.56 6.67
CA PHE A 258 -8.27 2.14 5.46
C PHE A 258 -7.68 3.52 5.73
N ALA A 259 -6.48 3.81 5.24
CA ALA A 259 -5.86 5.13 5.32
C ALA A 259 -5.11 5.49 4.04
N VAL A 260 -5.47 6.60 3.39
CA VAL A 260 -4.83 7.04 2.14
C VAL A 260 -4.46 8.52 2.17
N GLY A 261 -3.20 8.78 1.83
CA GLY A 261 -2.58 10.11 1.82
C GLY A 261 -1.54 10.29 2.92
N VAL A 262 -0.60 11.21 2.70
CA VAL A 262 0.54 11.42 3.60
C VAL A 262 0.04 11.79 5.00
N GLY A 263 0.37 10.95 5.99
CA GLY A 263 -0.07 11.17 7.37
C GLY A 263 -1.57 10.98 7.61
N ALA A 264 -2.32 10.41 6.66
CA ALA A 264 -3.66 9.91 6.93
C ALA A 264 -3.58 8.77 7.94
N ARG A 265 -4.38 8.79 9.00
CA ARG A 265 -4.28 7.86 10.14
C ARG A 265 -5.61 7.25 10.51
N ALA A 266 -5.73 5.93 10.36
CA ALA A 266 -6.84 5.14 10.88
C ALA A 266 -6.42 4.49 12.20
N VAL A 267 -7.15 4.80 13.29
CA VAL A 267 -6.74 4.46 14.67
C VAL A 267 -7.66 3.41 15.31
N ARG A 268 -8.88 3.27 14.81
CA ARG A 268 -9.89 2.34 15.36
C ARG A 268 -10.31 1.32 14.32
N ALA A 269 -10.86 0.18 14.75
CA ALA A 269 -11.39 -0.83 13.83
C ALA A 269 -12.46 -0.24 12.89
N ASP A 270 -12.59 -0.78 11.68
CA ASP A 270 -13.56 -0.34 10.66
C ASP A 270 -13.52 1.18 10.36
N SER A 271 -12.39 1.86 10.58
CA SER A 271 -12.26 3.30 10.37
C SER A 271 -11.61 3.62 9.01
N VAL A 272 -11.93 4.80 8.47
CA VAL A 272 -11.48 5.22 7.13
C VAL A 272 -10.90 6.62 7.22
N ALA A 273 -9.61 6.81 6.95
CA ALA A 273 -8.95 8.10 6.85
C ALA A 273 -8.64 8.45 5.39
N LEU A 274 -9.23 9.52 4.87
CA LEU A 274 -9.12 9.93 3.47
C LEU A 274 -8.49 11.32 3.33
N GLY A 275 -7.29 11.37 2.76
CA GLY A 275 -6.56 12.58 2.46
C GLY A 275 -5.44 12.90 3.45
N SER A 276 -4.46 13.68 2.99
CA SER A 276 -3.27 14.05 3.78
C SER A 276 -3.63 14.60 5.17
N GLY A 277 -3.06 14.03 6.22
CA GLY A 277 -3.30 14.40 7.62
C GLY A 277 -4.72 14.13 8.16
N ALA A 278 -5.59 13.42 7.43
CA ALA A 278 -6.89 13.00 7.95
C ALA A 278 -6.71 12.02 9.13
N MET A 279 -7.56 12.10 10.16
CA MET A 279 -7.44 11.26 11.35
C MET A 279 -8.80 10.64 11.70
N ALA A 280 -8.91 9.33 11.55
CA ALA A 280 -10.11 8.57 11.88
C ALA A 280 -9.97 7.94 13.28
N ASP A 281 -10.27 8.76 14.30
CA ASP A 281 -10.19 8.42 15.73
C ASP A 281 -11.56 8.47 16.44
N THR A 282 -12.60 8.86 15.72
CA THR A 282 -13.95 9.00 16.26
C THR A 282 -14.64 7.64 16.35
N ALA A 283 -15.05 7.26 17.56
CA ALA A 283 -15.70 5.99 17.84
C ALA A 283 -17.17 5.96 17.38
N ALA A 284 -17.68 4.77 17.12
CA ALA A 284 -19.12 4.49 17.01
C ALA A 284 -19.85 4.93 18.29
N GLY A 285 -21.16 5.15 18.19
CA GLY A 285 -21.97 5.43 19.37
C GLY A 285 -21.86 6.86 19.90
N LYS A 286 -21.14 7.76 19.22
CA LYS A 286 -21.11 9.18 19.62
C LYS A 286 -22.49 9.79 19.48
N ALA A 287 -22.94 10.46 20.54
CA ALA A 287 -24.22 11.15 20.56
C ALA A 287 -24.29 12.17 19.41
N ALA A 288 -25.39 12.12 18.67
CA ALA A 288 -25.66 13.08 17.62
C ALA A 288 -25.96 14.47 18.22
N PHE A 289 -25.66 15.52 17.46
CA PHE A 289 -26.02 16.87 17.86
C PHE A 289 -27.55 17.02 17.84
N LEU A 290 -28.15 17.25 19.00
CA LEU A 290 -29.53 17.66 19.14
C LEU A 290 -29.56 19.16 19.39
N GLY A 291 -30.40 19.90 18.65
CA GLY A 291 -30.61 21.32 18.91
C GLY A 291 -31.16 21.57 20.31
N ALA A 292 -30.92 22.76 20.86
CA ALA A 292 -31.44 23.13 22.19
C ALA A 292 -32.97 22.93 22.24
N GLY A 293 -33.44 22.14 23.22
CA GLY A 293 -34.86 21.83 23.43
C GLY A 293 -35.43 20.69 22.56
N GLN A 294 -34.61 20.00 21.77
CA GLN A 294 -35.07 18.86 20.96
C GLN A 294 -34.89 17.53 21.72
N SER A 295 -35.95 16.73 21.77
CA SER A 295 -35.90 15.33 22.20
C SER A 295 -36.20 14.41 21.02
N GLY A 296 -35.31 13.45 20.74
CA GLY A 296 -35.46 12.48 19.66
C GLY A 296 -34.13 11.86 19.29
N ALA A 297 -34.16 10.65 18.71
CA ALA A 297 -32.95 9.95 18.28
C ALA A 297 -32.45 10.55 16.96
N ALA A 298 -31.62 11.58 17.00
CA ALA A 298 -30.73 11.80 15.86
C ALA A 298 -29.85 10.55 15.71
N TRP A 299 -29.74 10.05 14.48
CA TRP A 299 -29.12 8.76 14.18
C TRP A 299 -27.71 8.67 14.78
N ILE A 300 -27.45 7.57 15.51
CA ILE A 300 -26.17 7.29 16.16
C ILE A 300 -25.39 6.30 15.31
N SER A 301 -24.11 6.58 15.06
CA SER A 301 -23.27 5.71 14.24
C SER A 301 -23.08 4.33 14.87
N THR A 302 -23.22 3.28 14.05
CA THR A 302 -22.99 1.88 14.45
C THR A 302 -21.56 1.39 14.17
N ARG A 303 -20.75 2.22 13.51
CA ARG A 303 -19.34 1.99 13.13
C ARG A 303 -18.50 3.24 13.39
N ASN A 304 -17.19 3.03 13.46
CA ASN A 304 -16.23 4.12 13.65
C ASN A 304 -16.17 5.02 12.40
N ALA A 305 -15.69 6.24 12.57
CA ALA A 305 -15.91 7.28 11.56
C ALA A 305 -15.09 7.11 10.27
N VAL A 306 -15.66 7.64 9.18
CA VAL A 306 -14.92 8.05 7.99
C VAL A 306 -14.46 9.50 8.21
N ALA A 307 -13.16 9.73 8.25
CA ALA A 307 -12.56 11.03 8.43
C ALA A 307 -11.92 11.54 7.13
N VAL A 308 -12.36 12.72 6.67
CA VAL A 308 -11.73 13.47 5.58
C VAL A 308 -10.84 14.60 6.10
N GLY A 309 -10.58 14.65 7.41
CA GLY A 309 -9.85 15.74 8.05
C GLY A 309 -9.43 15.37 9.48
N ASN A 310 -8.92 16.35 10.21
CA ASN A 310 -8.50 16.23 11.60
C ASN A 310 -8.69 17.59 12.29
N LEU A 311 -9.70 17.70 13.16
CA LEU A 311 -10.01 18.95 13.86
C LEU A 311 -8.91 19.35 14.83
N ALA A 312 -8.27 18.39 15.52
CA ALA A 312 -7.14 18.67 16.41
C ALA A 312 -5.94 19.23 15.64
N GLY A 313 -5.82 18.89 14.35
CA GLY A 313 -4.81 19.44 13.43
C GLY A 313 -5.27 20.66 12.62
N ASN A 314 -6.47 21.19 12.87
CA ASN A 314 -7.10 22.25 12.06
C ASN A 314 -7.18 21.91 10.55
N ILE A 315 -7.41 20.63 10.23
CA ILE A 315 -7.56 20.14 8.86
C ILE A 315 -9.03 19.83 8.62
N THR A 316 -9.68 20.63 7.78
CA THR A 316 -11.05 20.37 7.30
C THR A 316 -11.07 20.37 5.77
N ARG A 317 -12.02 19.66 5.18
CA ARG A 317 -12.21 19.62 3.72
C ARG A 317 -13.66 19.89 3.36
N GLN A 318 -13.86 20.58 2.24
CA GLN A 318 -15.15 20.56 1.58
C GLN A 318 -15.34 19.21 0.90
N ILE A 319 -16.53 18.65 1.03
CA ILE A 319 -16.95 17.46 0.28
C ILE A 319 -17.82 17.97 -0.87
N THR A 320 -17.30 17.92 -2.10
CA THR A 320 -17.99 18.40 -3.31
C THR A 320 -18.58 17.24 -4.09
N GLY A 321 -19.54 17.52 -4.99
CA GLY A 321 -20.21 16.48 -5.78
C GLY A 321 -21.24 15.64 -5.01
N VAL A 322 -21.67 16.09 -3.81
CA VAL A 322 -22.69 15.42 -3.00
C VAL A 322 -24.07 15.74 -3.57
N ALA A 323 -24.74 14.72 -4.12
CA ALA A 323 -26.13 14.81 -4.55
C ALA A 323 -27.06 15.12 -3.36
N ALA A 324 -28.29 15.56 -3.63
CA ALA A 324 -29.24 15.78 -2.56
C ALA A 324 -29.57 14.44 -1.87
N GLY A 325 -29.47 14.38 -0.55
CA GLY A 325 -29.85 13.20 0.23
C GLY A 325 -31.31 12.83 0.02
N THR A 326 -31.57 11.52 -0.08
CA THR A 326 -32.90 10.93 -0.26
C THR A 326 -33.44 10.43 1.07
N ASP A 327 -32.61 9.68 1.82
CA ASP A 327 -32.95 9.13 3.12
C ASP A 327 -32.48 10.05 4.27
N ASN A 328 -32.94 9.76 5.49
CA ASN A 328 -32.67 10.62 6.66
C ASN A 328 -31.21 10.58 7.14
N ASP A 329 -30.44 9.57 6.72
CA ASP A 329 -29.03 9.34 7.07
C ASP A 329 -28.05 9.74 5.96
N ASP A 330 -28.56 10.25 4.84
CA ASP A 330 -27.74 10.80 3.77
C ASP A 330 -27.12 12.15 4.15
N ALA A 331 -25.98 12.46 3.53
CA ALA A 331 -25.37 13.78 3.66
C ALA A 331 -26.24 14.85 2.99
N VAL A 332 -26.61 15.89 3.74
CA VAL A 332 -27.33 17.07 3.23
C VAL A 332 -26.36 18.00 2.50
N ASN A 333 -26.67 18.36 1.25
CA ASN A 333 -25.88 19.34 0.51
C ASN A 333 -26.38 20.78 0.71
N VAL A 334 -25.58 21.77 0.28
CA VAL A 334 -25.90 23.20 0.47
C VAL A 334 -27.19 23.61 -0.26
N ALA A 335 -27.57 22.96 -1.36
CA ALA A 335 -28.81 23.27 -2.07
C ALA A 335 -30.05 22.87 -1.25
N GLN A 336 -30.01 21.71 -0.60
CA GLN A 336 -31.07 21.28 0.33
C GLN A 336 -31.19 22.22 1.52
N LEU A 337 -30.06 22.63 2.11
CA LEU A 337 -30.05 23.57 3.24
C LEU A 337 -30.65 24.93 2.84
N LYS A 338 -30.27 25.47 1.68
CA LYS A 338 -30.83 26.72 1.16
C LYS A 338 -32.35 26.61 0.95
N ARG A 339 -32.83 25.50 0.38
CA ARG A 339 -34.26 25.28 0.18
C ARG A 339 -35.04 25.18 1.50
N ALA A 340 -34.47 24.54 2.53
CA ALA A 340 -35.07 24.46 3.85
C ALA A 340 -35.12 25.83 4.57
N ALA A 341 -34.16 26.71 4.29
CA ALA A 341 -34.11 28.07 4.84
C ALA A 341 -35.02 29.07 4.11
N THR A 342 -35.61 28.70 2.98
CA THR A 342 -36.51 29.54 2.18
C THR A 342 -37.97 29.23 2.51
N TRP A 343 -38.67 30.22 3.07
CA TRP A 343 -40.09 30.15 3.39
C TRP A 343 -40.89 30.92 2.34
N THR A 344 -42.09 30.47 2.01
CA THR A 344 -42.95 31.19 1.05
C THR A 344 -44.28 31.47 1.71
N ILE A 345 -44.64 32.75 1.84
CA ILE A 345 -45.98 33.16 2.28
C ILE A 345 -46.82 33.41 1.04
N LYS A 346 -47.99 32.75 0.98
CA LYS A 346 -49.02 33.00 -0.03
C LYS A 346 -49.99 34.04 0.54
N ASP A 347 -50.15 35.16 -0.16
CA ASP A 347 -51.21 36.12 0.11
C ASP A 347 -52.48 35.69 -0.64
N SER A 348 -53.59 35.54 0.08
CA SER A 348 -54.90 35.15 -0.47
C SER A 348 -55.84 36.33 -0.68
N GLN A 349 -55.38 37.58 -0.52
CA GLN A 349 -56.21 38.78 -0.66
C GLN A 349 -56.11 39.37 -2.10
N THR A 350 -57.26 39.75 -2.66
CA THR A 350 -57.42 40.49 -3.92
C THR A 350 -56.93 41.94 -3.77
N PRO A 351 -56.52 42.67 -4.85
CA PRO A 351 -56.77 42.39 -6.27
C PRO A 351 -55.64 41.65 -7.02
N THR A 352 -54.50 41.36 -6.39
CA THR A 352 -53.46 40.54 -7.03
C THR A 352 -52.88 39.52 -6.05
N PRO A 353 -53.48 38.33 -5.97
CA PRO A 353 -52.94 37.23 -5.18
C PRO A 353 -51.50 36.93 -5.62
N GLY A 354 -50.57 36.80 -4.66
CA GLY A 354 -49.15 36.65 -4.93
C GLY A 354 -48.45 35.80 -3.89
N SER A 355 -47.38 35.13 -4.32
CA SER A 355 -46.51 34.33 -3.46
C SER A 355 -45.22 35.12 -3.22
N LYS A 356 -44.90 35.45 -1.97
CA LYS A 356 -43.63 36.11 -1.62
C LYS A 356 -42.68 35.14 -0.93
N VAL A 357 -41.46 35.08 -1.46
CA VAL A 357 -40.37 34.30 -0.87
C VAL A 357 -39.73 35.13 0.26
N ILE A 358 -39.62 34.51 1.42
CA ILE A 358 -38.95 35.04 2.61
C ILE A 358 -37.74 34.16 2.87
N ASP A 359 -36.58 34.78 2.87
CA ASP A 359 -35.33 34.14 3.25
C ASP A 359 -34.46 35.13 4.03
N VAL A 360 -33.22 34.74 4.33
CA VAL A 360 -32.26 35.59 5.05
C VAL A 360 -31.87 36.87 4.29
N SER A 361 -32.04 36.89 2.96
CA SER A 361 -31.76 38.05 2.10
C SER A 361 -32.98 38.94 1.88
N THR A 362 -34.19 38.39 1.97
CA THR A 362 -35.47 39.10 1.93
C THR A 362 -36.31 38.84 3.19
N PRO A 363 -35.86 39.30 4.38
CA PRO A 363 -36.63 39.09 5.60
C PRO A 363 -38.00 39.76 5.50
N LEU A 364 -39.03 39.13 6.07
CA LEU A 364 -40.36 39.74 6.16
C LEU A 364 -40.31 40.94 7.10
N VAL A 365 -40.28 42.14 6.53
CA VAL A 365 -40.38 43.40 7.29
C VAL A 365 -41.82 43.89 7.21
N VAL A 366 -42.58 43.67 8.28
CA VAL A 366 -43.92 44.24 8.42
C VAL A 366 -43.77 45.67 8.95
N LYS A 367 -44.04 46.66 8.10
CA LYS A 367 -44.07 48.07 8.50
C LYS A 367 -45.47 48.45 8.94
N GLY A 368 -45.55 49.12 10.08
CA GLY A 368 -46.76 49.80 10.51
C GLY A 368 -47.02 51.09 9.73
N ASP A 369 -48.21 51.64 9.87
CA ASP A 369 -48.49 53.02 9.47
C ASP A 369 -48.34 53.97 10.68
N ALA A 370 -48.90 55.18 10.60
CA ALA A 370 -48.81 56.14 11.69
C ALA A 370 -49.50 55.67 12.98
N TYR A 371 -50.45 54.72 12.93
CA TYR A 371 -51.34 54.33 14.02
C TYR A 371 -51.28 52.86 14.39
N ILE A 372 -50.82 51.98 13.51
CA ILE A 372 -50.70 50.54 13.73
C ILE A 372 -49.23 50.18 13.84
N LYS A 373 -48.80 49.68 15.01
CA LYS A 373 -47.45 49.17 15.26
C LYS A 373 -47.47 47.63 15.20
N PRO A 374 -46.88 47.01 14.18
CA PRO A 374 -46.66 45.57 14.17
C PRO A 374 -45.58 45.21 15.19
N VAL A 375 -45.87 44.19 16.00
CA VAL A 375 -44.95 43.57 16.96
C VAL A 375 -44.83 42.11 16.57
N VAL A 376 -43.63 41.69 16.16
CA VAL A 376 -43.33 40.28 15.92
C VAL A 376 -42.72 39.72 17.19
N ASN A 377 -43.36 38.70 17.77
CA ASN A 377 -42.84 37.98 18.94
C ASN A 377 -42.98 36.46 18.75
N ALA A 378 -42.61 35.68 19.78
CA ALA A 378 -42.67 34.22 19.73
C ALA A 378 -44.08 33.64 19.50
N ALA A 379 -45.15 34.43 19.69
CA ALA A 379 -46.53 34.05 19.44
C ALA A 379 -47.05 34.46 18.04
N GLY A 380 -46.23 35.14 17.23
CA GLY A 380 -46.56 35.54 15.85
C GLY A 380 -46.50 37.05 15.62
N LEU A 381 -47.17 37.49 14.55
CA LEU A 381 -47.32 38.90 14.18
C LEU A 381 -48.56 39.48 14.86
N ASN A 382 -48.36 40.34 15.86
CA ASN A 382 -49.43 41.08 16.52
C ASN A 382 -49.47 42.53 16.02
N PHE A 383 -50.67 43.07 15.83
CA PHE A 383 -50.87 44.48 15.50
C PHE A 383 -51.37 45.23 16.73
N THR A 384 -50.65 46.27 17.15
CA THR A 384 -51.04 47.12 18.29
C THR A 384 -51.39 48.51 17.78
N LEU A 385 -52.41 49.15 18.36
CA LEU A 385 -52.75 50.53 18.05
C LEU A 385 -51.92 51.49 18.92
N ASP A 386 -51.36 52.53 18.30
CA ASP A 386 -50.77 53.67 19.00
C ASP A 386 -51.89 54.55 19.55
N GLN A 387 -52.37 54.20 20.75
CA GLN A 387 -53.46 54.89 21.42
C GLN A 387 -53.20 56.38 21.62
N THR A 388 -51.95 56.80 21.81
CA THR A 388 -51.60 58.22 21.98
C THR A 388 -51.91 58.99 20.70
N LYS A 389 -51.47 58.48 19.55
CA LYS A 389 -51.74 59.11 18.25
C LYS A 389 -53.21 59.03 17.87
N LEU A 390 -53.85 57.89 18.12
CA LEU A 390 -55.29 57.72 17.86
C LEU A 390 -56.12 58.70 18.70
N ASN A 391 -55.85 58.80 20.00
CA ASN A 391 -56.54 59.73 20.89
C ASN A 391 -56.26 61.19 20.49
N SER A 392 -55.03 61.51 20.08
CA SER A 392 -54.71 62.84 19.56
C SER A 392 -55.52 63.18 18.30
N GLN A 393 -55.69 62.23 17.38
CA GLN A 393 -56.48 62.44 16.17
C GLN A 393 -57.99 62.55 16.47
N ILE A 394 -58.51 61.70 17.36
CA ILE A 394 -59.90 61.77 17.84
C ILE A 394 -60.15 63.12 18.51
N ASN A 395 -59.30 63.53 19.44
CA ASN A 395 -59.44 64.82 20.13
C ASN A 395 -59.32 66.00 19.17
N ALA A 396 -58.44 65.93 18.15
CA ALA A 396 -58.36 66.96 17.12
C ALA A 396 -59.68 67.06 16.34
N GLN A 397 -60.23 65.94 15.87
CA GLN A 397 -61.50 65.90 15.14
C GLN A 397 -62.69 66.37 15.99
N VAL A 398 -62.79 65.92 17.24
CA VAL A 398 -63.82 66.35 18.19
C VAL A 398 -63.71 67.83 18.47
N ASN A 399 -62.51 68.34 18.76
CA ASN A 399 -62.31 69.77 19.00
C ASN A 399 -62.60 70.60 17.75
N THR A 400 -62.29 70.12 16.53
CA THR A 400 -62.70 70.81 15.29
C THR A 400 -64.23 70.87 15.18
N GLN A 401 -64.93 69.76 15.34
CA GLN A 401 -66.39 69.68 15.28
C GLN A 401 -67.07 70.59 16.32
N VAL A 402 -66.62 70.52 17.59
CA VAL A 402 -67.12 71.36 18.70
C VAL A 402 -66.88 72.84 18.44
N ASN A 403 -65.71 73.21 17.90
CA ASN A 403 -65.40 74.61 17.61
C ASN A 403 -66.11 75.14 16.35
N THR A 404 -66.42 74.28 15.37
CA THR A 404 -67.19 74.68 14.17
C THR A 404 -68.71 74.70 14.38
N ASN A 405 -69.22 74.08 15.45
CA ASN A 405 -70.65 74.02 15.76
C ASN A 405 -70.92 74.41 17.24
N PRO A 406 -70.76 75.69 17.62
CA PRO A 406 -70.65 76.11 19.03
C PRO A 406 -72.00 76.26 19.77
N THR A 407 -73.10 75.68 19.30
CA THR A 407 -74.40 75.83 19.98
C THR A 407 -74.62 74.73 21.02
N VAL A 408 -74.14 74.99 22.25
CA VAL A 408 -74.64 74.31 23.46
C VAL A 408 -75.61 75.26 24.15
N THR A 409 -76.90 75.10 23.87
CA THR A 409 -77.95 75.89 24.51
C THR A 409 -78.15 75.39 25.93
N GLY A 410 -77.73 76.15 26.96
CA GLY A 410 -78.17 75.84 28.33
C GLY A 410 -77.43 76.43 29.53
N HIS A 411 -76.14 76.80 29.47
CA HIS A 411 -75.43 77.29 30.67
C HIS A 411 -74.43 78.41 30.39
N THR A 412 -74.61 79.53 31.10
CA THR A 412 -73.74 80.71 31.13
C THR A 412 -72.52 80.44 32.02
N THR A 413 -71.45 79.91 31.43
CA THR A 413 -70.10 79.99 31.98
C THR A 413 -69.11 80.23 30.85
N ASP A 414 -68.25 81.22 31.07
CA ASP A 414 -67.27 81.81 30.16
C ASP A 414 -66.53 80.79 29.27
N ILE A 415 -66.77 80.84 27.95
CA ILE A 415 -66.16 79.98 26.94
C ILE A 415 -64.63 80.11 26.90
N ASN A 416 -64.05 81.18 27.44
CA ASN A 416 -62.60 81.31 27.51
C ASN A 416 -61.93 80.31 28.48
N ALA A 417 -62.67 79.74 29.43
CA ALA A 417 -62.18 78.67 30.31
C ALA A 417 -62.10 77.29 29.61
N LEU A 418 -62.76 77.12 28.46
CA LEU A 418 -62.77 75.86 27.68
C LEU A 418 -61.66 75.79 26.61
N LYS A 419 -60.82 76.82 26.48
CA LYS A 419 -59.67 76.85 25.56
C LYS A 419 -58.56 75.83 25.91
N GLY A 420 -58.68 75.10 27.02
CA GLY A 420 -57.77 74.03 27.42
C GLY A 420 -57.88 72.72 26.62
N GLY A 421 -58.88 72.58 25.75
CA GLY A 421 -59.10 71.39 24.93
C GLY A 421 -59.75 70.24 25.71
N PHE A 422 -60.68 69.52 25.08
CA PHE A 422 -61.25 68.32 25.69
C PHE A 422 -60.20 67.20 25.69
N THR A 423 -59.92 66.64 26.87
CA THR A 423 -59.15 65.41 27.01
C THR A 423 -60.15 64.26 27.14
N VAL A 424 -60.36 63.50 26.06
CA VAL A 424 -61.08 62.22 26.16
C VAL A 424 -60.06 61.17 26.61
N SER A 425 -60.08 60.82 27.89
CA SER A 425 -59.38 59.65 28.40
C SER A 425 -60.31 58.45 28.30
N ASN A 426 -59.92 57.44 27.52
CA ASN A 426 -60.56 56.14 27.60
C ASN A 426 -60.00 55.44 28.84
N ALA A 427 -60.84 55.16 29.84
CA ALA A 427 -60.45 54.32 30.96
C ALA A 427 -60.12 52.93 30.40
N ALA A 428 -58.92 52.44 30.71
CA ALA A 428 -58.41 51.17 30.22
C ALA A 428 -59.40 50.02 30.43
N GLY A 429 -59.66 49.27 29.36
CA GLY A 429 -60.16 47.89 29.39
C GLY A 429 -59.06 46.98 28.86
#